data_AF-A0A3M7CR00-F1
#
_entry.id   AF-A0A3M7CR00-F1
#
_cell.length_a   1.000
_cell.length_b   1.000
_cell.length_c   1.000
_cell.angle_alpha   90.00
_cell.angle_beta   90.00
_cell.angle_gamma   90.00
#
_symmetry.space_group_name_H-M   'P 1'
#
loop_
_entity.id
_entity.type
_entity.pdbx_description
1 polymer ?
#
loop_
_entity_poly.entity_id
_entity_poly.type
_entity_poly.pdbx_seq_one_letter_code
_entity_poly.pdbx_strand_id
1 'polypeptide(L)'
;MAAAAPSPASNGETTNQHASDPAVQPFLADNFDPADYLNSTLPSLTTSSGARGTLATRSIQLPELSTQLQSLLAQLNAHTTRLSNTLNQLTDEIIRSGSRLAYEVEVLRGDTAGLTDSFNSGLRKDIEVFTSPAEGSSNGPKDGTTGDEAKATEGSGSSTTEPEYLARLKTLTAVRARLDAVIKVFGDAMAWPLAPSELAGVTSSIISVSAPDSDGEARGREEKGKEYVEKMRSEISELLGAGNDAAGLEAALVRIEELKQLAEVWKGTAEEKARMRIIENLSKPVEERQRALERSGKPTALPTRGADMRYGSGVSDARAVNESGYGFFSNLRKLRDDIYMD
;
A
#
# COMPACT_ATOMS: atom_id res chain seq x y z
N MET A 1 -1.41 -47.86 -7.32
CA MET A 1 -1.35 -47.63 -8.77
C MET A 1 -2.31 -46.51 -9.10
N ALA A 2 -1.78 -45.29 -9.24
CA ALA A 2 -2.36 -44.13 -9.94
C ALA A 2 -1.43 -42.94 -9.64
N ALA A 3 -0.46 -42.72 -10.53
CA ALA A 3 0.49 -41.62 -10.46
C ALA A 3 -0.20 -40.32 -10.88
N ALA A 4 -0.16 -39.30 -10.01
CA ALA A 4 -0.58 -37.95 -10.34
C ALA A 4 0.55 -37.27 -11.15
N ALA A 5 0.26 -36.93 -12.39
CA ALA A 5 1.14 -36.18 -13.26
C ALA A 5 1.27 -34.73 -12.77
N PRO A 6 2.48 -34.15 -12.69
CA PRO A 6 2.64 -32.72 -12.44
C PRO A 6 2.38 -31.93 -13.73
N SER A 7 1.50 -30.94 -13.64
CA SER A 7 1.23 -29.95 -14.69
C SER A 7 2.50 -29.18 -15.08
N PRO A 8 2.72 -28.87 -16.37
CA PRO A 8 3.87 -28.08 -16.79
C PRO A 8 3.65 -26.62 -16.42
N ALA A 9 4.42 -26.14 -15.43
CA ALA A 9 4.58 -24.72 -15.19
C ALA A 9 5.27 -24.10 -16.42
N SER A 10 4.55 -23.27 -17.16
CA SER A 10 5.13 -22.37 -18.15
C SER A 10 5.84 -21.24 -17.42
N ASN A 11 6.99 -21.53 -16.82
CA ASN A 11 7.96 -20.50 -16.47
C ASN A 11 8.52 -19.96 -17.79
N GLY A 12 8.03 -18.80 -18.20
CA GLY A 12 8.64 -17.98 -19.26
C GLY A 12 9.96 -17.41 -18.78
N GLU A 13 10.94 -18.27 -18.49
CA GLU A 13 12.34 -17.89 -18.49
C GLU A 13 12.78 -17.87 -19.96
N THR A 14 12.51 -16.77 -20.65
CA THR A 14 13.33 -16.39 -21.80
C THR A 14 14.70 -15.94 -21.27
N THR A 15 15.41 -16.83 -20.56
CA THR A 15 16.83 -16.65 -20.33
C THR A 15 17.45 -16.62 -21.71
N ASN A 16 18.04 -15.48 -22.08
CA ASN A 16 18.74 -15.31 -23.34
C ASN A 16 19.64 -16.53 -23.55
N GLN A 17 19.28 -17.41 -24.49
CA GLN A 17 19.99 -18.69 -24.72
C GLN A 17 21.47 -18.46 -25.07
N HIS A 18 21.82 -17.24 -25.49
CA HIS A 18 23.17 -16.80 -25.79
C HIS A 18 23.92 -16.27 -24.55
N ALA A 19 23.22 -15.84 -23.50
CA ALA A 19 23.82 -15.38 -22.23
C ALA A 19 24.12 -16.55 -21.26
N SER A 20 23.57 -17.74 -21.52
CA SER A 20 23.86 -18.94 -20.74
C SER A 20 25.11 -19.70 -21.21
N ASP A 21 25.79 -19.23 -22.28
CA ASP A 21 27.04 -19.84 -22.75
C ASP A 21 28.17 -19.59 -21.73
N PRO A 22 28.76 -20.65 -21.14
CA PRO A 22 29.84 -20.51 -20.16
C PRO A 22 31.07 -19.79 -20.70
N ALA A 23 31.28 -19.77 -22.03
CA ALA A 23 32.38 -19.02 -22.64
C ALA A 23 32.12 -17.50 -22.64
N VAL A 24 30.85 -17.07 -22.57
CA VAL A 24 30.45 -15.66 -22.64
C VAL A 24 30.21 -15.08 -21.25
N GLN A 25 29.91 -15.92 -20.25
CA GLN A 25 29.68 -15.50 -18.85
C GLN A 25 30.74 -14.54 -18.26
N PRO A 26 32.07 -14.74 -18.47
CA PRO A 26 33.06 -13.81 -17.94
C PRO A 26 32.93 -12.40 -18.52
N PHE A 27 32.46 -12.28 -19.76
CA PHE A 27 32.31 -11.02 -20.48
C PHE A 27 30.99 -10.28 -20.18
N LEU A 28 30.07 -10.90 -19.43
CA LEU A 28 28.80 -10.30 -19.03
C LEU A 28 28.88 -9.54 -17.70
N ALA A 29 30.01 -9.59 -17.00
CA ALA A 29 30.21 -8.88 -15.75
C ALA A 29 30.50 -7.39 -16.01
N ASP A 30 29.81 -6.50 -15.29
CA ASP A 30 29.97 -5.03 -15.42
C ASP A 30 31.38 -4.53 -15.07
N ASN A 31 32.16 -5.31 -14.31
CA ASN A 31 33.53 -5.00 -13.89
C ASN A 31 34.60 -5.82 -14.63
N PHE A 32 34.32 -6.31 -15.83
CA PHE A 32 35.26 -7.10 -16.60
C PHE A 32 36.54 -6.31 -16.95
N ASP A 33 37.69 -6.80 -16.51
CA ASP A 33 39.01 -6.32 -16.94
C ASP A 33 39.67 -7.36 -17.88
N PRO A 34 40.02 -6.99 -19.12
CA PRO A 34 40.69 -7.89 -20.06
C PRO A 34 42.06 -8.36 -19.58
N ALA A 35 42.79 -7.54 -18.80
CA ALA A 35 44.10 -7.93 -18.31
C ALA A 35 43.98 -9.01 -17.22
N ASP A 36 43.10 -8.83 -16.24
CA ASP A 36 42.80 -9.84 -15.22
C ASP A 36 42.20 -11.12 -15.79
N TYR A 37 41.38 -11.04 -16.84
CA TYR A 37 40.88 -12.22 -17.56
C TYR A 37 42.02 -13.03 -18.20
N LEU A 38 42.96 -12.38 -18.88
CA LEU A 38 44.13 -13.07 -19.44
C LEU A 38 45.05 -13.64 -18.35
N ASN A 39 45.26 -12.89 -17.26
CA ASN A 39 46.11 -13.34 -16.15
C ASN A 39 45.50 -14.53 -15.39
N SER A 40 44.16 -14.62 -15.31
CA SER A 40 43.45 -15.74 -14.67
C SER A 40 43.29 -16.96 -15.58
N THR A 41 43.21 -16.76 -16.90
CA THR A 41 43.08 -17.86 -17.88
C THR A 41 44.41 -18.48 -18.28
N LEU A 42 45.50 -17.70 -18.28
CA LEU A 42 46.83 -18.16 -18.66
C LEU A 42 47.56 -18.85 -17.50
N PRO A 43 48.17 -20.02 -17.72
CA PRO A 43 49.01 -20.70 -16.74
C PRO A 43 50.31 -19.91 -16.44
N SER A 44 50.83 -20.02 -15.21
CA SER A 44 52.08 -19.37 -14.84
C SER A 44 53.28 -19.93 -15.63
N LEU A 45 54.20 -19.07 -16.04
CA LEU A 45 55.38 -19.49 -16.83
C LEU A 45 56.41 -20.21 -15.95
N THR A 46 56.94 -21.33 -16.42
CA THR A 46 58.17 -21.92 -15.84
C THR A 46 59.39 -21.19 -16.40
N THR A 47 59.80 -20.08 -15.76
CA THR A 47 61.10 -19.47 -16.06
C THR A 47 62.18 -20.30 -15.36
N SER A 48 63.24 -20.67 -16.08
CA SER A 48 64.17 -21.74 -15.69
C SER A 48 65.12 -21.40 -14.51
N SER A 49 64.72 -20.58 -13.54
CA SER A 49 65.57 -20.26 -12.38
C SER A 49 64.75 -19.77 -11.19
N GLY A 50 64.53 -20.65 -10.21
CA GLY A 50 63.86 -20.36 -8.92
C GLY A 50 62.34 -20.52 -8.97
N ALA A 51 61.65 -21.20 -8.07
CA ALA A 51 62.00 -21.60 -6.72
C ALA A 51 61.17 -22.82 -6.28
N ARG A 52 61.79 -23.59 -5.38
CA ARG A 52 61.11 -24.50 -4.46
C ARG A 52 60.15 -23.67 -3.60
N GLY A 53 58.85 -23.81 -3.83
CA GLY A 53 57.83 -23.14 -3.05
C GLY A 53 56.49 -23.78 -3.35
N THR A 54 55.94 -24.46 -2.35
CA THR A 54 54.68 -25.20 -2.39
C THR A 54 53.54 -24.31 -2.92
N LEU A 55 53.05 -24.58 -4.14
CA LEU A 55 51.75 -24.19 -4.76
C LEU A 55 51.80 -24.22 -6.32
N ALA A 56 52.91 -24.59 -6.94
CA ALA A 56 53.04 -24.63 -8.41
C ALA A 56 52.51 -25.96 -9.01
N THR A 57 51.21 -26.08 -9.26
CA THR A 57 50.61 -27.24 -9.96
C THR A 57 50.37 -27.02 -11.46
N ARG A 58 50.75 -25.88 -12.05
CA ARG A 58 50.48 -25.60 -13.48
C ARG A 58 51.48 -24.64 -14.14
N SER A 59 52.78 -24.88 -13.99
CA SER A 59 53.79 -24.07 -14.69
C SER A 59 54.10 -24.64 -16.08
N ILE A 60 53.87 -23.86 -17.14
CA ILE A 60 53.96 -24.31 -18.55
C ILE A 60 55.15 -23.66 -19.27
N GLN A 61 55.73 -24.35 -20.27
CA GLN A 61 56.81 -23.81 -21.11
C GLN A 61 56.28 -22.83 -22.16
N LEU A 62 57.08 -21.81 -22.50
CA LEU A 62 56.73 -20.75 -23.46
C LEU A 62 56.12 -21.23 -24.80
N PRO A 63 56.64 -22.27 -25.48
CA PRO A 63 56.05 -22.72 -26.74
C PRO A 63 54.63 -23.29 -26.58
N GLU A 64 54.33 -23.92 -25.45
CA GLU A 64 53.00 -24.48 -25.15
C GLU A 64 52.00 -23.38 -24.75
N LEU A 65 52.46 -22.31 -24.10
CA LEU A 65 51.63 -21.11 -23.88
C LEU A 65 51.25 -20.49 -25.23
N SER A 66 52.21 -20.34 -26.15
CA SER A 66 51.96 -19.76 -27.47
C SER A 66 50.87 -20.51 -28.24
N THR A 67 50.88 -21.85 -28.22
CA THR A 67 49.84 -22.64 -28.89
C THR A 67 48.49 -22.52 -28.19
N GLN A 68 48.46 -22.48 -26.85
CA GLN A 68 47.23 -22.29 -26.08
C GLN A 68 46.61 -20.91 -26.33
N LEU A 69 47.42 -19.85 -26.41
CA LEU A 69 46.97 -18.49 -26.70
C LEU A 69 46.43 -18.36 -28.13
N GLN A 70 47.08 -19.00 -29.11
CA GLN A 70 46.56 -19.06 -30.48
C GLN A 70 45.21 -19.77 -30.56
N SER A 71 45.04 -20.87 -29.81
CA SER A 71 43.76 -21.59 -29.72
C SER A 71 42.66 -20.72 -29.08
N LEU A 72 42.98 -20.04 -27.96
CA LEU A 72 42.05 -19.14 -27.28
C LEU A 72 41.65 -17.97 -28.18
N LEU A 73 42.61 -17.36 -28.89
CA LEU A 73 42.32 -16.27 -29.84
C LEU A 73 41.40 -16.74 -30.97
N ALA A 74 41.65 -17.93 -31.53
CA ALA A 74 40.80 -18.51 -32.56
C ALA A 74 39.38 -18.78 -32.04
N GLN A 75 39.25 -19.26 -30.79
CA GLN A 75 37.96 -19.43 -30.13
C GLN A 75 37.24 -18.09 -29.95
N LEU A 76 37.90 -17.07 -29.40
CA LEU A 76 37.31 -15.74 -29.20
C LEU A 76 36.87 -15.11 -30.53
N ASN A 77 37.66 -15.27 -31.60
CA ASN A 77 37.30 -14.75 -32.92
C ASN A 77 36.06 -15.45 -33.49
N ALA A 78 35.97 -16.78 -33.33
CA ALA A 78 34.78 -17.54 -33.71
C ALA A 78 33.54 -17.12 -32.91
N HIS A 79 33.67 -16.94 -31.59
CA HIS A 79 32.59 -16.45 -30.72
C HIS A 79 32.16 -15.03 -31.12
N THR A 80 33.11 -14.13 -31.41
CA THR A 80 32.84 -12.76 -31.86
C THR A 80 32.03 -12.75 -33.16
N THR A 81 32.44 -13.56 -34.15
CA THR A 81 31.73 -13.67 -35.43
C THR A 81 30.32 -14.21 -35.23
N ARG A 82 30.16 -15.24 -34.39
CA ARG A 82 28.85 -15.82 -34.07
C ARG A 82 27.93 -14.83 -33.38
N LEU A 83 28.41 -14.14 -32.34
CA LEU A 83 27.63 -13.15 -31.60
C LEU A 83 27.22 -11.96 -32.48
N SER A 84 28.11 -11.51 -33.37
CA SER A 84 27.80 -10.47 -34.36
C SER A 84 26.66 -10.90 -35.29
N ASN A 85 26.71 -12.13 -35.81
CA ASN A 85 25.63 -12.68 -36.64
C ASN A 85 24.30 -12.77 -35.89
N THR A 86 24.33 -13.24 -34.64
CA THR A 86 23.15 -13.30 -33.77
C THR A 86 22.57 -11.92 -33.48
N LEU A 87 23.43 -10.93 -33.21
CA LEU A 87 22.99 -9.54 -32.98
C LEU A 87 22.29 -8.98 -34.21
N ASN A 88 22.84 -9.20 -35.41
CA ASN A 88 22.19 -8.79 -36.66
C ASN A 88 20.82 -9.46 -36.83
N GLN A 89 20.75 -10.78 -36.60
CA GLN A 89 19.49 -11.52 -36.67
C GLN A 89 18.44 -11.00 -35.69
N LEU A 90 18.81 -10.75 -34.43
CA LEU A 90 17.91 -10.19 -33.42
C LEU A 90 17.46 -8.77 -33.78
N THR A 91 18.36 -7.97 -34.36
CA THR A 91 18.03 -6.61 -34.82
C THR A 91 17.00 -6.65 -35.95
N ASP A 92 17.19 -7.53 -36.94
CA ASP A 92 16.23 -7.72 -38.02
C ASP A 92 14.88 -8.24 -37.51
N GLU A 93 14.91 -9.15 -36.52
CA GLU A 93 13.69 -9.66 -35.88
C GLU A 93 12.95 -8.59 -35.09
N ILE A 94 13.66 -7.70 -34.38
CA ILE A 94 13.05 -6.55 -33.69
C ILE A 94 12.40 -5.59 -34.69
N ILE A 95 13.10 -5.24 -35.78
CA ILE A 95 12.56 -4.34 -36.81
C ILE A 95 11.32 -4.97 -37.45
N ARG A 96 11.36 -6.26 -37.76
CA ARG A 96 10.24 -6.98 -38.37
C ARG A 96 9.07 -7.13 -37.40
N SER A 97 9.31 -7.55 -36.17
CA SER A 97 8.27 -7.73 -35.15
C SER A 97 7.63 -6.41 -34.73
N GLY A 98 8.35 -5.28 -34.79
CA GLY A 98 7.79 -3.96 -34.52
C GLY A 98 6.62 -3.59 -35.44
N SER A 99 6.75 -3.83 -36.75
CA SER A 99 5.66 -3.58 -37.71
C SER A 99 4.44 -4.50 -37.51
N ARG A 100 4.68 -5.78 -37.19
CA ARG A 100 3.61 -6.74 -36.88
C ARG A 100 2.89 -6.38 -35.59
N LEU A 101 3.62 -6.03 -34.54
CA LEU A 101 3.05 -5.61 -33.27
C LEU A 101 2.22 -4.34 -33.44
N ALA A 102 2.67 -3.38 -34.25
CA ALA A 102 1.89 -2.18 -34.54
C ALA A 102 0.54 -2.50 -35.19
N TYR A 103 0.51 -3.45 -36.15
CA TYR A 103 -0.74 -3.92 -36.74
C TYR A 103 -1.65 -4.61 -35.71
N GLU A 104 -1.10 -5.51 -34.90
CA GLU A 104 -1.87 -6.22 -33.86
C GLU A 104 -2.46 -5.23 -32.83
N VAL A 105 -1.69 -4.20 -32.44
CA VAL A 105 -2.18 -3.14 -31.54
C VAL A 105 -3.29 -2.33 -32.20
N GLU A 106 -3.18 -1.99 -33.48
CA GLU A 106 -4.20 -1.22 -34.18
C GLU A 106 -5.49 -2.03 -34.36
N VAL A 107 -5.38 -3.33 -34.67
CA VAL A 107 -6.53 -4.25 -34.71
C VAL A 107 -7.19 -4.34 -33.33
N LEU A 108 -6.42 -4.54 -32.26
CA LEU A 108 -6.96 -4.60 -30.89
C LEU A 108 -7.62 -3.29 -30.46
N ARG A 109 -7.09 -2.14 -30.88
CA ARG A 109 -7.72 -0.84 -30.67
C ARG A 109 -9.03 -0.71 -31.43
N GLY A 110 -9.06 -1.14 -32.69
CA GLY A 110 -10.29 -1.21 -33.49
C GLY A 110 -11.35 -2.10 -32.85
N ASP A 111 -10.99 -3.31 -32.41
CA ASP A 111 -11.89 -4.25 -31.74
C ASP A 111 -12.38 -3.70 -30.40
N THR A 112 -11.51 -3.05 -29.62
CA THR A 112 -11.90 -2.40 -28.35
C THR A 112 -12.85 -1.23 -28.58
N ALA A 113 -12.59 -0.41 -29.61
CA ALA A 113 -13.50 0.67 -30.00
C ALA A 113 -14.84 0.12 -30.51
N GLY A 114 -14.84 -0.94 -31.31
CA GLY A 114 -16.05 -1.61 -31.78
C GLY A 114 -16.86 -2.27 -30.66
N LEU A 115 -16.20 -2.87 -29.68
CA LEU A 115 -16.84 -3.40 -28.48
C LEU A 115 -17.44 -2.28 -27.63
N THR A 116 -16.73 -1.16 -27.49
CA THR A 116 -17.20 0.03 -26.76
C THR A 116 -18.43 0.62 -27.44
N ASP A 117 -18.45 0.71 -28.77
CA ASP A 117 -19.61 1.18 -29.52
C ASP A 117 -20.78 0.21 -29.43
N SER A 118 -20.54 -1.11 -29.58
CA SER A 118 -21.57 -2.15 -29.39
C SER A 118 -22.18 -2.10 -27.98
N PHE A 119 -21.35 -1.83 -26.97
CA PHE A 119 -21.79 -1.65 -25.60
C PHE A 119 -22.68 -0.41 -25.47
N ASN A 120 -22.24 0.75 -25.95
CA ASN A 120 -22.97 2.01 -25.76
C ASN A 120 -24.22 2.15 -26.64
N SER A 121 -24.21 1.61 -27.87
CA SER A 121 -25.29 1.80 -28.86
C SER A 121 -26.45 0.82 -28.69
N GLY A 122 -26.15 -0.45 -28.41
CA GLY A 122 -27.12 -1.56 -28.32
C GLY A 122 -27.18 -2.20 -26.94
N LEU A 123 -26.08 -2.82 -26.51
CA LEU A 123 -26.09 -3.69 -25.32
C LEU A 123 -26.41 -2.93 -24.03
N ARG A 124 -26.09 -1.63 -23.92
CA ARG A 124 -26.43 -0.81 -22.75
C ARG A 124 -27.94 -0.72 -22.55
N LYS A 125 -28.71 -0.60 -23.63
CA LYS A 125 -30.19 -0.58 -23.56
C LYS A 125 -30.73 -1.95 -23.18
N ASP A 126 -30.17 -3.01 -23.75
CA ASP A 126 -30.57 -4.39 -23.42
C ASP A 126 -30.26 -4.69 -21.94
N ILE A 127 -29.07 -4.32 -21.47
CA ILE A 127 -28.66 -4.46 -20.07
C ILE A 127 -29.58 -3.65 -19.15
N GLU A 128 -29.97 -2.42 -19.53
CA GLU A 128 -30.91 -1.60 -18.76
C GLU A 128 -32.30 -2.25 -18.63
N VAL A 129 -32.76 -2.99 -19.64
CA VAL A 129 -33.99 -3.80 -19.55
C VAL A 129 -33.83 -4.96 -18.56
N PHE A 130 -32.65 -5.57 -18.48
CA PHE A 130 -32.38 -6.66 -17.54
C PHE A 130 -32.04 -6.18 -16.11
N THR A 131 -31.61 -4.93 -15.93
CA THR A 131 -31.23 -4.37 -14.63
C THR A 131 -32.26 -3.44 -14.04
N SER A 132 -33.27 -2.99 -14.81
CA SER A 132 -34.41 -2.27 -14.27
C SER A 132 -35.12 -3.17 -13.26
N PRO A 133 -35.05 -2.87 -11.94
CA PRO A 133 -35.85 -3.59 -10.98
C PRO A 133 -37.32 -3.27 -11.30
N ALA A 134 -38.19 -4.27 -11.19
CA ALA A 134 -39.63 -4.11 -11.34
C ALA A 134 -40.18 -3.17 -10.23
N GLU A 135 -40.01 -1.86 -10.40
CA GLU A 135 -40.76 -0.84 -9.66
C GLU A 135 -41.75 -0.20 -10.63
N GLY A 136 -42.97 -0.74 -10.61
CA GLY A 136 -44.03 -0.28 -11.51
C GLY A 136 -45.34 -1.06 -11.44
N SER A 137 -45.70 -1.68 -10.30
CA SER A 137 -47.08 -2.10 -10.01
C SER A 137 -47.67 -1.19 -8.93
N SER A 138 -47.87 0.07 -9.28
CA SER A 138 -48.75 0.97 -8.54
C SER A 138 -49.40 1.97 -9.51
N ASN A 139 -50.30 1.46 -10.34
CA ASN A 139 -51.39 2.28 -10.87
C ASN A 139 -52.58 1.37 -11.20
N GLY A 140 -53.48 1.25 -10.23
CA GLY A 140 -54.78 0.65 -10.46
C GLY A 140 -55.72 1.66 -11.14
N PRO A 141 -56.57 1.19 -12.06
CA PRO A 141 -57.89 1.76 -12.25
C PRO A 141 -58.94 0.84 -11.60
N LYS A 142 -59.77 1.43 -10.76
CA LYS A 142 -61.00 0.81 -10.24
C LYS A 142 -62.06 0.76 -11.34
N ASP A 143 -62.53 -0.44 -11.66
CA ASP A 143 -63.91 -0.82 -12.04
C ASP A 143 -63.84 -2.34 -12.34
N GLY A 144 -64.71 -3.27 -11.96
CA GLY A 144 -66.02 -3.30 -11.33
C GLY A 144 -66.56 -4.73 -11.59
N THR A 145 -66.83 -5.50 -10.53
CA THR A 145 -67.90 -6.53 -10.42
C THR A 145 -67.93 -7.74 -11.39
N THR A 146 -67.56 -8.94 -10.91
CA THR A 146 -68.44 -10.08 -10.51
C THR A 146 -67.59 -11.30 -10.13
N GLY A 147 -67.98 -12.03 -9.09
CA GLY A 147 -67.23 -13.17 -8.57
C GLY A 147 -67.48 -14.49 -9.29
N ASP A 148 -66.59 -15.46 -9.04
CA ASP A 148 -66.97 -16.82 -8.62
C ASP A 148 -65.78 -17.51 -7.95
N GLU A 149 -66.03 -18.21 -6.85
CA GLU A 149 -65.05 -19.03 -6.14
C GLU A 149 -64.84 -20.34 -6.89
N ALA A 150 -63.59 -20.66 -7.23
CA ALA A 150 -63.18 -22.04 -7.48
C ALA A 150 -61.81 -22.28 -6.84
N LYS A 151 -61.87 -22.76 -5.60
CA LYS A 151 -60.77 -23.38 -4.86
C LYS A 151 -60.27 -24.60 -5.64
N ALA A 152 -59.07 -24.50 -6.20
CA ALA A 152 -58.30 -25.65 -6.64
C ALA A 152 -56.81 -25.42 -6.37
N THR A 153 -56.36 -26.08 -5.29
CA THR A 153 -55.10 -26.81 -5.22
C THR A 153 -53.80 -26.01 -5.19
N GLU A 154 -53.15 -26.04 -4.03
CA GLU A 154 -51.71 -25.89 -3.90
C GLU A 154 -50.98 -26.73 -4.97
N GLY A 155 -50.33 -26.03 -5.90
CA GLY A 155 -49.47 -26.59 -6.92
C GLY A 155 -48.07 -26.01 -6.77
N SER A 156 -47.26 -26.67 -5.94
CA SER A 156 -45.80 -26.65 -6.04
C SER A 156 -45.36 -26.75 -7.51
N GLY A 157 -44.51 -25.82 -7.98
CA GLY A 157 -43.73 -26.04 -9.19
C GLY A 157 -43.48 -24.83 -10.09
N SER A 158 -42.66 -23.88 -9.63
CA SER A 158 -41.71 -23.21 -10.54
C SER A 158 -40.48 -22.72 -9.78
N SER A 159 -39.86 -23.62 -9.00
CA SER A 159 -38.40 -23.68 -8.96
C SER A 159 -37.93 -24.07 -10.36
N THR A 160 -38.06 -23.16 -11.34
CA THR A 160 -37.32 -23.28 -12.59
C THR A 160 -35.88 -23.10 -12.19
N THR A 161 -35.24 -24.26 -11.98
CA THR A 161 -33.84 -24.49 -11.66
C THR A 161 -33.04 -23.34 -12.25
N GLU A 162 -32.66 -22.38 -11.41
CA GLU A 162 -31.78 -21.33 -11.88
C GLU A 162 -30.57 -22.06 -12.46
N PRO A 163 -30.26 -21.88 -13.76
CA PRO A 163 -29.27 -22.72 -14.39
C PRO A 163 -27.98 -22.64 -13.60
N GLU A 164 -27.32 -23.79 -13.41
CA GLU A 164 -26.15 -23.88 -12.52
C GLU A 164 -25.07 -22.86 -12.89
N TYR A 165 -24.95 -22.51 -14.19
CA TYR A 165 -24.06 -21.47 -14.67
C TYR A 165 -24.43 -20.06 -14.23
N LEU A 166 -25.72 -19.71 -14.06
CA LEU A 166 -26.14 -18.43 -13.49
C LEU A 166 -25.90 -18.37 -11.99
N ALA A 167 -26.14 -19.46 -11.25
CA ALA A 167 -25.76 -19.54 -9.85
C ALA A 167 -24.24 -19.39 -9.67
N ARG A 168 -23.45 -20.12 -10.47
CA ARG A 168 -21.98 -20.00 -10.50
C ARG A 168 -21.54 -18.57 -10.87
N LEU A 169 -22.16 -17.94 -11.87
CA LEU A 169 -21.86 -16.57 -12.26
C LEU A 169 -22.15 -15.57 -11.13
N LYS A 170 -23.31 -15.67 -10.47
CA LYS A 170 -23.64 -14.85 -9.29
C LYS A 170 -22.63 -15.05 -8.16
N THR A 171 -22.23 -16.29 -7.89
CA THR A 171 -21.18 -16.57 -6.90
C THR A 171 -19.84 -15.97 -7.31
N LEU A 172 -19.44 -16.05 -8.58
CA LEU A 172 -18.21 -15.47 -9.09
C LEU A 172 -18.23 -13.94 -9.06
N THR A 173 -19.36 -13.31 -9.38
CA THR A 173 -19.53 -11.86 -9.26
C THR A 173 -19.47 -11.42 -7.80
N ALA A 174 -20.12 -12.14 -6.89
CA ALA A 174 -20.04 -11.87 -5.46
C ALA A 174 -18.62 -12.07 -4.91
N VAL A 175 -17.91 -13.11 -5.36
CA VAL A 175 -16.50 -13.35 -5.00
C VAL A 175 -15.61 -12.24 -5.55
N ARG A 176 -15.80 -11.83 -6.80
CA ARG A 176 -15.06 -10.70 -7.39
C ARG A 176 -15.28 -9.43 -6.59
N ALA A 177 -16.54 -9.06 -6.30
CA ALA A 177 -16.84 -7.86 -5.53
C ALA A 177 -16.23 -7.92 -4.11
N ARG A 178 -16.23 -9.10 -3.48
CA ARG A 178 -15.58 -9.30 -2.18
C ARG A 178 -14.06 -9.20 -2.27
N LEU A 179 -13.44 -9.75 -3.32
CA LEU A 179 -12.00 -9.64 -3.55
C LEU A 179 -11.60 -8.20 -3.83
N ASP A 180 -12.35 -7.48 -4.66
CA ASP A 180 -12.13 -6.05 -4.93
C ASP A 180 -12.22 -5.22 -3.63
N ALA A 181 -13.20 -5.53 -2.75
CA ALA A 181 -13.31 -4.90 -1.44
C ALA A 181 -12.12 -5.22 -0.52
N VAL A 182 -11.65 -6.46 -0.49
CA VAL A 182 -10.45 -6.86 0.29
C VAL A 182 -9.20 -6.17 -0.25
N ILE A 183 -9.02 -6.11 -1.57
CA ILE A 183 -7.89 -5.43 -2.22
C ILE A 183 -7.91 -3.94 -1.86
N LYS A 184 -9.09 -3.31 -1.88
CA LYS A 184 -9.22 -1.90 -1.50
C LYS A 184 -8.86 -1.68 -0.03
N VAL A 185 -9.45 -2.44 0.89
CA VAL A 185 -9.17 -2.33 2.33
C VAL A 185 -7.69 -2.58 2.62
N PHE A 186 -7.09 -3.61 2.01
CA PHE A 186 -5.67 -3.91 2.19
C PHE A 186 -4.75 -2.87 1.53
N GLY A 187 -5.14 -2.32 0.38
CA GLY A 187 -4.44 -1.23 -0.29
C GLY A 187 -4.44 0.05 0.55
N ASP A 188 -5.61 0.44 1.06
CA ASP A 188 -5.78 1.57 1.96
C ASP A 188 -4.98 1.36 3.26
N ALA A 189 -4.96 0.11 3.76
CA ALA A 189 -4.19 -0.26 4.94
C ALA A 189 -2.67 -0.14 4.69
N MET A 190 -2.18 -0.69 3.58
CA MET A 190 -0.77 -0.59 3.16
C MET A 190 -0.34 0.86 2.89
N ALA A 191 -1.26 1.71 2.45
CA ALA A 191 -1.03 3.14 2.25
C ALA A 191 -0.91 3.93 3.56
N TRP A 192 -1.12 3.31 4.72
CA TRP A 192 -0.86 3.89 6.04
C TRP A 192 0.53 3.46 6.57
N PRO A 193 1.61 4.19 6.21
CA PRO A 193 2.95 3.93 6.72
C PRO A 193 3.02 4.25 8.21
N LEU A 194 3.64 3.37 8.98
CA LEU A 194 3.95 3.62 10.39
C LEU A 194 5.43 3.99 10.52
N ALA A 195 5.71 5.10 11.21
CA ALA A 195 7.08 5.49 11.51
C ALA A 195 7.70 4.47 12.48
N PRO A 196 8.95 4.01 12.27
CA PRO A 196 9.62 3.06 13.16
C PRO A 196 9.67 3.54 14.63
N SER A 197 9.70 4.86 14.84
CA SER A 197 9.68 5.52 16.15
C SER A 197 8.38 5.28 16.94
N GLU A 198 7.25 5.14 16.24
CA GLU A 198 5.94 4.84 16.86
C GLU A 198 5.81 3.36 17.24
N LEU A 199 6.49 2.46 16.50
CA LEU A 199 6.66 1.06 16.89
C LEU A 199 7.62 0.94 18.08
N ALA A 200 8.75 1.65 18.05
CA ALA A 200 9.77 1.65 19.10
C ALA A 200 9.23 2.19 20.45
N GLY A 201 8.23 3.08 20.43
CA GLY A 201 7.51 3.54 21.62
C GLY A 201 6.51 2.51 22.21
N VAL A 202 6.20 1.44 21.49
CA VAL A 202 5.32 0.34 21.94
C VAL A 202 6.13 -0.89 22.36
N THR A 203 7.24 -1.17 21.68
CA THR A 203 8.18 -2.25 22.01
C THR A 203 9.33 -1.69 22.83
N SER A 204 9.16 -1.60 24.14
CA SER A 204 10.18 -1.14 25.08
C SER A 204 11.59 -1.68 24.76
N SER A 205 12.53 -0.77 24.49
CA SER A 205 13.98 -0.80 24.73
C SER A 205 14.68 -2.16 24.89
N ILE A 206 14.68 -3.05 23.90
CA ILE A 206 15.53 -4.24 23.94
C ILE A 206 16.21 -4.48 22.58
N ILE A 207 17.52 -4.22 22.59
CA ILE A 207 18.60 -4.61 21.66
C ILE A 207 18.84 -3.68 20.46
N SER A 208 19.68 -2.66 20.68
CA SER A 208 20.60 -2.15 19.65
C SER A 208 21.58 -3.28 19.29
N VAL A 209 21.29 -4.01 18.22
CA VAL A 209 22.30 -4.79 17.47
C VAL A 209 22.56 -4.03 16.19
N SER A 210 23.81 -3.60 16.04
CA SER A 210 24.35 -2.93 14.87
C SER A 210 24.05 -3.72 13.59
N ALA A 211 23.11 -3.21 12.80
CA ALA A 211 23.03 -3.50 11.38
C ALA A 211 23.58 -2.26 10.65
N PRO A 212 24.77 -2.33 10.02
CA PRO A 212 25.28 -1.21 9.24
C PRO A 212 24.47 -1.05 7.94
N ASP A 213 24.33 0.21 7.51
CA ASP A 213 23.87 0.64 6.18
C ASP A 213 22.37 0.48 5.79
N SER A 214 21.43 0.91 6.66
CA SER A 214 20.02 1.15 6.25
C SER A 214 19.49 2.53 6.66
N ASP A 215 20.39 3.51 6.78
CA ASP A 215 20.04 4.84 7.30
C ASP A 215 19.24 5.70 6.30
N GLY A 216 19.27 5.37 5.00
CA GLY A 216 18.51 6.07 3.95
C GLY A 216 17.05 5.62 3.84
N GLU A 217 16.81 4.31 3.76
CA GLU A 217 15.47 3.70 3.68
C GLU A 217 14.69 3.87 5.00
N ALA A 218 15.36 3.74 6.15
CA ALA A 218 14.73 3.94 7.46
C ALA A 218 14.28 5.40 7.67
N ARG A 219 15.10 6.38 7.27
CA ARG A 219 14.74 7.81 7.30
C ARG A 219 13.57 8.12 6.36
N GLY A 220 13.60 7.59 5.14
CA GLY A 220 12.51 7.77 4.18
C GLY A 220 11.19 7.16 4.65
N ARG A 221 11.23 6.02 5.36
CA ARG A 221 10.04 5.40 5.96
C ARG A 221 9.56 6.15 7.21
N GLU A 222 10.49 6.69 8.01
CA GLU A 222 10.17 7.53 9.16
C GLU A 222 9.48 8.84 8.75
N GLU A 223 10.02 9.53 7.75
CA GLU A 223 9.48 10.77 7.22
C GLU A 223 8.07 10.56 6.63
N LYS A 224 7.89 9.56 5.76
CA LYS A 224 6.58 9.20 5.19
C LYS A 224 5.54 8.86 6.26
N GLY A 225 5.95 8.18 7.33
CA GLY A 225 5.06 7.86 8.46
C GLY A 225 4.61 9.11 9.22
N LYS A 226 5.52 10.06 9.45
CA LYS A 226 5.22 11.33 10.14
C LYS A 226 4.36 12.24 9.27
N GLU A 227 4.71 12.42 8.00
CA GLU A 227 3.94 13.19 7.03
C GLU A 227 2.51 12.68 6.91
N TYR A 228 2.32 11.36 6.91
CA TYR A 228 0.98 10.77 6.84
C TYR A 228 0.15 11.11 8.09
N VAL A 229 0.73 10.99 9.29
CA VAL A 229 0.03 11.37 10.54
C VAL A 229 -0.26 12.86 10.58
N GLU A 230 0.65 13.71 10.11
CA GLU A 230 0.43 15.15 10.00
C GLU A 230 -0.69 15.48 9.01
N LYS A 231 -0.74 14.78 7.86
CA LYS A 231 -1.83 14.90 6.89
C LYS A 231 -3.18 14.49 7.50
N MET A 232 -3.23 13.41 8.27
CA MET A 232 -4.44 12.99 8.97
C MET A 232 -4.88 14.04 10.02
N ARG A 233 -3.93 14.65 10.73
CA ARG A 233 -4.20 15.74 11.67
C ARG A 233 -4.72 16.98 10.97
N SER A 234 -4.14 17.37 9.84
CA SER A 234 -4.60 18.52 9.07
C SER A 234 -5.99 18.28 8.49
N GLU A 235 -6.26 17.09 7.95
CA GLU A 235 -7.58 16.71 7.41
C GLU A 235 -8.66 16.80 8.50
N ILE A 236 -8.41 16.22 9.67
CA ILE A 236 -9.36 16.29 10.81
C ILE A 236 -9.51 17.73 11.32
N SER A 237 -8.44 18.52 11.34
CA SER A 237 -8.50 19.93 11.75
C SER A 237 -9.23 20.81 10.74
N GLU A 238 -9.13 20.49 9.45
CA GLU A 238 -9.85 21.16 8.35
C GLU A 238 -11.35 20.85 8.40
N LEU A 239 -11.72 19.57 8.57
CA LEU A 239 -13.10 19.13 8.77
C LEU A 239 -13.75 19.80 9.99
N LEU A 240 -12.95 20.02 11.03
CA LEU A 240 -13.39 20.67 12.26
C LEU A 240 -13.50 22.19 12.14
N GLY A 241 -12.76 22.82 11.22
CA GLY A 241 -12.83 24.24 10.89
C GLY A 241 -12.60 25.21 12.05
N ALA A 242 -12.73 26.52 11.76
CA ALA A 242 -12.77 27.57 12.78
C ALA A 242 -14.20 27.82 13.33
N GLY A 243 -15.21 27.25 12.67
CA GLY A 243 -16.63 27.38 13.03
C GLY A 243 -17.09 26.36 14.07
N ASN A 244 -18.25 26.61 14.67
CA ASN A 244 -18.91 25.69 15.61
C ASN A 244 -19.96 24.85 14.86
N ASP A 245 -19.57 24.32 13.70
CA ASP A 245 -20.48 23.68 12.75
C ASP A 245 -20.66 22.21 13.12
N ALA A 246 -21.88 21.82 13.51
CA ALA A 246 -22.20 20.44 13.89
C ALA A 246 -21.92 19.43 12.76
N ALA A 247 -22.06 19.85 11.50
CA ALA A 247 -21.78 19.02 10.33
C ALA A 247 -20.29 18.69 10.17
N GLY A 248 -19.39 19.63 10.51
CA GLY A 248 -17.95 19.39 10.48
C GLY A 248 -17.49 18.43 11.58
N LEU A 249 -18.15 18.50 12.73
CA LEU A 249 -17.94 17.56 13.83
C LEU A 249 -18.38 16.13 13.47
N GLU A 250 -19.54 15.98 12.85
CA GLU A 250 -20.03 14.68 12.38
C GLU A 250 -19.10 14.09 11.30
N ALA A 251 -18.66 14.90 10.34
CA ALA A 251 -17.71 14.47 9.31
C ALA A 251 -16.37 14.01 9.91
N ALA A 252 -15.85 14.74 10.92
CA ALA A 252 -14.62 14.35 11.62
C ALA A 252 -14.78 13.05 12.42
N LEU A 253 -15.95 12.81 13.04
CA LEU A 253 -16.25 11.56 13.74
C LEU A 253 -16.35 10.37 12.78
N VAL A 254 -17.02 10.54 11.64
CA VAL A 254 -17.09 9.53 10.57
C VAL A 254 -15.68 9.17 10.11
N ARG A 255 -14.82 10.17 9.90
CA ARG A 255 -13.44 9.95 9.46
C ARG A 255 -12.60 9.20 10.49
N ILE A 256 -12.78 9.47 11.77
CA ILE A 256 -12.11 8.73 12.86
C ILE A 256 -12.59 7.27 12.90
N GLU A 257 -13.89 7.01 12.71
CA GLU A 257 -14.43 5.66 12.70
C GLU A 257 -13.94 4.86 11.48
N GLU A 258 -13.80 5.49 10.30
CA GLU A 258 -13.15 4.86 9.14
C GLU A 258 -11.71 4.44 9.43
N LEU A 259 -10.91 5.31 10.07
CA LEU A 259 -9.54 4.98 10.45
C LEU A 259 -9.46 3.84 11.46
N LYS A 260 -10.44 3.77 12.36
CA LYS A 260 -10.56 2.69 13.34
C LYS A 260 -10.94 1.35 12.68
N GLN A 261 -11.84 1.37 11.70
CA GLN A 261 -12.14 0.18 10.89
C GLN A 261 -10.91 -0.27 10.11
N LEU A 262 -10.12 0.66 9.57
CA LEU A 262 -8.86 0.36 8.91
C LEU A 262 -7.84 -0.23 9.90
N ALA A 263 -7.74 0.31 11.12
CA ALA A 263 -6.86 -0.19 12.17
C ALA A 263 -7.18 -1.64 12.60
N GLU A 264 -8.43 -2.08 12.47
CA GLU A 264 -8.84 -3.46 12.77
C GLU A 264 -8.17 -4.50 11.85
N VAL A 265 -7.72 -4.11 10.65
CA VAL A 265 -6.96 -4.99 9.74
C VAL A 265 -5.68 -5.52 10.38
N TRP A 266 -5.09 -4.77 11.32
CA TRP A 266 -3.86 -5.14 12.04
C TRP A 266 -4.10 -5.82 13.38
N LYS A 267 -5.33 -6.21 13.69
CA LYS A 267 -5.67 -6.89 14.94
C LYS A 267 -4.83 -8.16 15.13
N GLY A 268 -4.19 -8.27 16.29
CA GLY A 268 -3.26 -9.35 16.62
C GLY A 268 -1.83 -9.16 16.10
N THR A 269 -1.52 -8.05 15.42
CA THR A 269 -0.15 -7.74 14.97
C THR A 269 0.56 -6.79 15.96
N ALA A 270 1.89 -6.70 15.87
CA ALA A 270 2.69 -5.79 16.70
C ALA A 270 2.34 -4.30 16.49
N GLU A 271 1.71 -3.96 15.36
CA GLU A 271 1.36 -2.59 14.98
C GLU A 271 0.00 -2.12 15.51
N GLU A 272 -0.86 -3.04 15.97
CA GLU A 272 -2.23 -2.75 16.43
C GLU A 272 -2.25 -1.63 17.49
N LYS A 273 -1.44 -1.76 18.54
CA LYS A 273 -1.39 -0.81 19.64
C LYS A 273 -0.85 0.56 19.22
N ALA A 274 0.12 0.60 18.29
CA ALA A 274 0.68 1.85 17.81
C ALA A 274 -0.35 2.63 16.98
N ARG A 275 -1.04 1.95 16.05
CA ARG A 275 -2.07 2.54 15.19
C ARG A 275 -3.27 3.02 16.01
N MET A 276 -3.71 2.26 17.02
CA MET A 276 -4.79 2.68 17.92
C MET A 276 -4.44 3.92 18.75
N ARG A 277 -3.19 4.07 19.22
CA ARG A 277 -2.74 5.27 19.93
C ARG A 277 -2.75 6.52 19.04
N ILE A 278 -2.42 6.36 17.76
CA ILE A 278 -2.50 7.47 16.79
C ILE A 278 -3.95 7.92 16.66
N ILE A 279 -4.90 6.99 16.49
CA ILE A 279 -6.33 7.30 16.41
C ILE A 279 -6.83 7.98 17.70
N GLU A 280 -6.45 7.47 18.87
CA GLU A 280 -6.82 8.07 20.17
C GLU A 280 -6.28 9.50 20.32
N ASN A 281 -5.09 9.78 19.77
CA ASN A 281 -4.57 11.14 19.72
C ASN A 281 -5.32 12.04 18.73
N LEU A 282 -5.87 11.47 17.65
CA LEU A 282 -6.71 12.18 16.69
C LEU A 282 -8.14 12.39 17.20
N SER A 283 -8.66 11.54 18.10
CA SER A 283 -10.00 11.71 18.67
C SER A 283 -10.07 12.82 19.72
N LYS A 284 -8.99 13.06 20.48
CA LYS A 284 -8.90 14.14 21.49
C LYS A 284 -9.38 15.52 21.01
N PRO A 285 -8.89 16.09 19.89
CA PRO A 285 -9.35 17.40 19.43
C PRO A 285 -10.83 17.40 19.01
N VAL A 286 -11.36 16.27 18.51
CA VAL A 286 -12.78 16.13 18.13
C VAL A 286 -13.66 16.03 19.37
N GLU A 287 -13.26 15.26 20.38
CA GLU A 287 -13.96 15.14 21.67
C GLU A 287 -13.96 16.46 22.45
N GLU A 288 -12.83 17.20 22.45
CA GLU A 288 -12.74 18.51 23.08
C GLU A 288 -13.72 19.51 22.45
N ARG A 289 -13.83 19.49 21.11
CA ARG A 289 -14.77 20.32 20.37
C ARG A 289 -16.22 19.86 20.53
N GLN A 290 -16.48 18.57 20.57
CA GLN A 290 -17.80 18.01 20.89
C GLN A 290 -18.25 18.50 22.27
N ARG A 291 -17.35 18.42 23.26
CA ARG A 291 -17.61 18.89 24.62
C ARG A 291 -17.78 20.41 24.69
N ALA A 292 -17.07 21.18 23.87
CA ALA A 292 -17.24 22.63 23.75
C ALA A 292 -18.60 22.99 23.14
N LEU A 293 -19.03 22.27 22.09
CA LEU A 293 -20.35 22.43 21.47
C LEU A 293 -21.47 22.11 22.48
N GLU A 294 -21.36 21.00 23.21
CA GLU A 294 -22.32 20.60 24.25
C GLU A 294 -22.39 21.58 25.43
N ARG A 295 -21.25 22.21 25.79
CA ARG A 295 -21.20 23.28 26.80
C ARG A 295 -21.80 24.58 26.29
N SER A 296 -21.66 24.89 25.00
CA SER A 296 -22.26 26.08 24.37
C SER A 296 -23.77 25.91 24.11
N GLY A 297 -24.25 24.68 23.92
CA GLY A 297 -25.66 24.35 23.69
C GLY A 297 -26.49 24.16 24.97
N LYS A 298 -25.85 24.02 26.14
CA LYS A 298 -26.55 24.05 27.44
C LYS A 298 -26.66 25.50 27.92
N PRO A 299 -27.88 26.09 28.02
CA PRO A 299 -28.01 27.37 28.69
C PRO A 299 -27.59 27.14 30.15
N THR A 300 -26.56 27.86 30.58
CA THR A 300 -26.17 27.99 31.99
C THR A 300 -27.40 28.40 32.77
N ALA A 301 -28.05 27.44 33.44
CA ALA A 301 -28.95 27.73 34.54
C ALA A 301 -28.08 28.32 35.65
N LEU A 302 -28.00 29.65 35.65
CA LEU A 302 -27.46 30.43 36.74
C LEU A 302 -28.13 29.97 38.04
N PRO A 303 -27.40 29.68 39.11
CA PRO A 303 -28.03 29.47 40.39
C PRO A 303 -28.67 30.79 40.82
N THR A 304 -29.96 30.72 41.12
CA THR A 304 -30.77 31.72 41.80
C THR A 304 -29.96 32.55 42.78
N ARG A 305 -29.87 33.86 42.55
CA ARG A 305 -29.52 34.82 43.59
C ARG A 305 -30.55 35.93 43.60
N GLY A 306 -31.55 35.76 44.48
CA GLY A 306 -32.46 36.83 44.86
C GLY A 306 -31.65 38.00 45.42
N ALA A 307 -31.86 39.16 44.83
CA ALA A 307 -31.43 40.44 45.37
C ALA A 307 -32.59 40.98 46.21
N ASP A 308 -32.61 40.64 47.49
CA ASP A 308 -33.38 41.37 48.48
C ASP A 308 -32.40 42.21 49.29
N MET A 309 -32.55 43.54 49.17
CA MET A 309 -31.77 44.53 49.88
C MET A 309 -32.32 44.69 51.29
N ARG A 310 -31.68 44.08 52.29
CA ARG A 310 -31.94 44.43 53.69
C ARG A 310 -30.72 44.24 54.60
N TYR A 311 -30.09 45.38 54.90
CA TYR A 311 -29.38 45.77 56.13
C TYR A 311 -28.71 44.68 57.01
N GLY A 312 -27.41 44.88 57.29
CA GLY A 312 -26.86 44.54 58.61
C GLY A 312 -25.47 43.87 58.65
N SER A 313 -24.46 44.68 58.94
CA SER A 313 -23.30 44.46 59.84
C SER A 313 -22.93 43.04 60.30
N GLY A 314 -21.64 42.67 60.20
CA GLY A 314 -21.05 41.64 61.06
C GLY A 314 -19.75 41.00 60.54
N VAL A 315 -18.65 41.33 61.21
CA VAL A 315 -17.30 40.74 61.11
C VAL A 315 -17.30 39.23 61.35
N SER A 316 -16.52 38.47 60.56
CA SER A 316 -15.63 37.40 61.09
C SER A 316 -14.80 36.70 60.00
N ASP A 317 -13.50 36.78 60.25
CA ASP A 317 -12.36 36.04 59.72
C ASP A 317 -12.44 34.53 60.02
N ALA A 318 -11.98 33.66 59.09
CA ALA A 318 -11.19 32.43 59.38
C ALA A 318 -11.10 31.43 58.19
N ARG A 319 -9.87 31.35 57.64
CA ARG A 319 -9.02 30.14 57.49
C ARG A 319 -9.53 28.86 56.79
N ALA A 320 -8.82 28.49 55.71
CA ALA A 320 -8.00 27.25 55.53
C ALA A 320 -7.99 26.85 54.03
N VAL A 321 -6.91 27.13 53.27
CA VAL A 321 -5.72 26.27 53.06
C VAL A 321 -6.06 24.91 52.43
N ASN A 322 -5.85 24.74 51.11
CA ASN A 322 -4.62 24.10 50.63
C ASN A 322 -4.44 24.32 49.11
N GLU A 323 -3.18 24.56 48.78
CA GLU A 323 -2.60 25.03 47.54
C GLU A 323 -1.89 23.86 46.88
N SER A 324 -1.99 23.72 45.56
CA SER A 324 -1.04 22.90 44.82
C SER A 324 -0.87 23.41 43.40
N GLY A 325 0.18 24.22 43.20
CA GLY A 325 0.99 24.07 41.99
C GLY A 325 1.16 25.23 41.02
N TYR A 326 1.07 26.52 41.39
CA TYR A 326 1.42 27.62 40.44
C TYR A 326 2.05 28.88 41.06
N GLY A 327 2.72 28.79 42.23
CA GLY A 327 3.25 29.96 42.95
C GLY A 327 4.74 30.32 42.73
N PHE A 328 5.53 29.47 42.07
CA PHE A 328 7.00 29.68 42.01
C PHE A 328 7.45 30.63 40.89
N PHE A 329 6.80 30.57 39.72
CA PHE A 329 7.15 31.40 38.57
C PHE A 329 6.68 32.86 38.71
N SER A 330 5.62 33.12 39.49
CA SER A 330 5.15 34.48 39.78
C SER A 330 6.10 35.23 40.71
N ASN A 331 6.70 34.54 41.69
CA ASN A 331 7.70 35.15 42.59
C ASN A 331 9.03 35.48 41.88
N LEU A 332 9.46 34.66 40.90
CA LEU A 332 10.63 34.98 40.08
C LEU A 332 10.40 36.19 39.15
N ARG A 333 9.18 36.35 38.63
CA ARG A 333 8.82 37.50 37.81
C ARG A 333 8.85 38.79 38.63
N LYS A 334 8.41 38.73 39.88
CA LYS A 334 8.42 39.86 40.80
C LYS A 334 9.83 40.26 41.25
N LEU A 335 10.72 39.28 41.49
CA LEU A 335 12.13 39.56 41.81
C LEU A 335 12.89 40.18 40.63
N ARG A 336 12.57 39.78 39.40
CA ARG A 336 13.13 40.40 38.19
C ARG A 336 12.71 41.86 38.05
N ASP A 337 11.44 42.15 38.34
CA ASP A 337 10.91 43.51 38.18
C ASP A 337 11.41 44.47 39.28
N ASP A 338 11.75 43.96 40.49
CA ASP A 338 12.30 44.75 41.61
C ASP A 338 13.79 45.13 41.42
N ILE A 339 14.56 44.36 40.63
CA ILE A 339 15.98 44.65 40.34
C ILE A 339 16.15 45.76 39.28
N TYR A 340 15.09 46.10 38.54
CA TYR A 340 15.13 47.09 37.46
C TYR A 340 14.57 48.47 37.82
N MET A 341 14.28 48.72 39.11
CA MET A 341 13.70 49.98 39.60
C MET A 341 14.45 50.59 40.80
N ASP A 342 15.79 50.55 40.75
CA ASP A 342 16.68 51.48 41.48
C ASP A 342 17.64 52.15 40.47
#